data_AF-A0A7C1VHX3-F1
#
_entry.id   AF-A0A7C1VHX3-F1
#
_cell.length_a   1.000
_cell.length_b   1.000
_cell.length_c   1.000
_cell.angle_alpha   90.00
_cell.angle_beta   90.00
_cell.angle_gamma   90.00
#
_symmetry.space_group_name_H-M   'P 1'
#
loop_
_entity.id
_entity.type
_entity.pdbx_description
1 polymer ?
#
loop_
_entity_poly.entity_id
_entity_poly.type
_entity_poly.pdbx_seq_one_letter_code
_entity_poly.pdbx_strand_id
1 'polypeptide(L)'
;MREVILKEKLLTKFSRFSNFNLTQIPPYLFLRSFDHRGVVDSLEEIYWIRENVIFNLTCSPALTHRENNIAARFSQLASEVIEDCMMVSSPTKIALHPSYQEIIGMGKKALPLLIKKLDETPIFWFWACEAIAGINPVPKSHRGNIPEMVKDWKKWANTY
;
A
#
# COMPACT_ATOMS: atom_id res chain seq x y z
N MET A 1 -23.48 -13.57 4.43
CA MET A 1 -23.44 -15.01 4.05
C MET A 1 -22.89 -15.22 2.64
N ARG A 2 -23.38 -14.54 1.59
CA ARG A 2 -22.83 -14.63 0.21
C ARG A 2 -21.36 -14.19 0.09
N GLU A 3 -20.95 -13.15 0.79
CA GLU A 3 -19.58 -12.63 0.73
C GLU A 3 -18.53 -13.55 1.37
N VAL A 4 -18.88 -14.23 2.47
CA VAL A 4 -17.99 -15.20 3.14
C VAL A 4 -17.73 -16.38 2.18
N ILE A 5 -18.77 -16.84 1.51
CA ILE A 5 -18.70 -17.93 0.53
C ILE A 5 -17.88 -17.51 -0.71
N LEU A 6 -18.02 -16.26 -1.18
CA LEU A 6 -17.20 -15.74 -2.29
C LEU A 6 -15.73 -15.63 -1.88
N LYS A 7 -15.46 -15.09 -0.68
CA LYS A 7 -14.11 -14.95 -0.12
C LYS A 7 -13.43 -16.31 0.02
N GLU A 8 -14.11 -17.30 0.59
CA GLU A 8 -13.57 -18.66 0.72
C GLU A 8 -13.29 -19.30 -0.65
N LYS A 9 -14.24 -19.23 -1.59
CA LYS A 9 -14.06 -19.80 -2.94
C LYS A 9 -12.90 -19.17 -3.73
N LEU A 10 -12.74 -17.84 -3.62
CA LEU A 10 -11.64 -17.13 -4.28
C LEU A 10 -10.30 -17.48 -3.60
N LEU A 11 -10.21 -17.41 -2.27
CA LEU A 11 -8.99 -17.75 -1.53
C LEU A 11 -8.50 -19.17 -1.82
N THR A 12 -9.40 -20.15 -1.92
CA THR A 12 -9.03 -21.54 -2.25
C THR A 12 -8.45 -21.66 -3.66
N LYS A 13 -9.04 -20.97 -4.64
CA LYS A 13 -8.61 -21.00 -6.06
C LYS A 13 -7.21 -20.43 -6.27
N PHE A 14 -6.77 -19.51 -5.42
CA PHE A 14 -5.54 -18.73 -5.62
C PHE A 14 -4.45 -18.99 -4.56
N SER A 15 -4.62 -20.02 -3.72
CA SER A 15 -3.73 -20.42 -2.61
C SER A 15 -2.34 -20.95 -3.00
N ARG A 16 -2.10 -21.25 -4.28
CA ARG A 16 -0.87 -21.92 -4.77
C ARG A 16 0.42 -21.08 -4.75
N PHE A 17 0.34 -19.79 -4.39
CA PHE A 17 1.49 -18.86 -4.37
C PHE A 17 1.78 -18.27 -2.97
N SER A 18 1.32 -18.95 -1.91
CA SER A 18 1.15 -18.45 -0.53
C SER A 18 2.39 -18.40 0.37
N ASN A 19 3.61 -18.28 -0.17
CA ASN A 19 4.80 -18.02 0.67
C ASN A 19 4.95 -16.54 1.07
N PHE A 20 4.13 -15.65 0.51
CA PHE A 20 3.95 -14.30 1.05
C PHE A 20 2.80 -14.34 2.07
N ASN A 21 3.09 -14.00 3.34
CA ASN A 21 2.07 -13.76 4.38
C ASN A 21 1.24 -12.51 4.05
N LEU A 22 0.41 -12.60 3.01
CA LEU A 22 -0.55 -11.58 2.54
C LEU A 22 -1.98 -11.95 2.98
N THR A 23 -2.13 -12.49 4.19
CA THR A 23 -3.43 -12.98 4.72
C THR A 23 -4.43 -11.86 5.05
N GLN A 24 -4.06 -10.60 4.85
CA GLN A 24 -4.98 -9.50 5.01
C GLN A 24 -4.96 -8.67 3.74
N ILE A 25 -6.06 -8.74 2.97
CA ILE A 25 -6.55 -7.50 2.36
C ILE A 25 -6.52 -6.49 3.50
N PRO A 26 -5.73 -5.40 3.39
CA PRO A 26 -5.63 -4.48 4.50
C PRO A 26 -7.04 -4.07 4.91
N PRO A 27 -7.40 -4.11 6.22
CA PRO A 27 -8.78 -3.92 6.70
C PRO A 27 -9.47 -2.65 6.18
N TYR A 28 -8.73 -1.71 5.60
CA TYR A 28 -9.20 -0.43 5.09
C TYR A 28 -9.59 -0.41 3.60
N LEU A 29 -9.23 -1.40 2.77
CA LEU A 29 -9.93 -1.60 1.47
C LEU A 29 -11.42 -1.96 1.71
N PHE A 30 -11.72 -2.45 2.92
CA PHE A 30 -13.07 -2.70 3.42
C PHE A 30 -13.76 -1.45 3.97
N LEU A 31 -13.04 -0.36 4.32
CA LEU A 31 -13.64 0.81 4.99
C LEU A 31 -14.10 1.91 4.01
N ARG A 32 -13.53 2.00 2.80
CA ARG A 32 -13.97 2.99 1.79
C ARG A 32 -15.06 2.47 0.84
N SER A 33 -15.31 1.16 0.86
CA SER A 33 -16.36 0.48 0.08
C SER A 33 -17.79 0.72 0.60
N PHE A 34 -17.95 1.47 1.70
CA PHE A 34 -19.24 1.72 2.35
C PHE A 34 -19.77 3.17 2.28
N ASP A 35 -19.06 4.12 1.66
CA ASP A 35 -19.66 5.45 1.40
C ASP A 35 -20.64 5.35 0.22
N HIS A 36 -21.91 5.66 0.45
CA HIS A 36 -23.05 5.50 -0.47
C HIS A 36 -23.02 6.48 -1.67
N ARG A 37 -21.83 6.94 -2.08
CA ARG A 37 -21.63 7.88 -3.19
C ARG A 37 -20.60 7.35 -4.20
N GLY A 38 -20.99 6.29 -4.89
CA GLY A 38 -20.96 6.33 -6.36
C GLY A 38 -19.66 6.09 -7.14
N VAL A 39 -18.61 5.48 -6.57
CA VAL A 39 -17.58 4.78 -7.38
C VAL A 39 -17.08 3.58 -6.59
N VAL A 40 -17.58 2.39 -6.91
CA VAL A 40 -17.15 1.13 -6.27
C VAL A 40 -16.31 0.39 -7.29
N ASP A 41 -14.98 0.43 -7.16
CA ASP A 41 -14.13 -0.60 -7.79
C ASP A 41 -14.63 -1.93 -7.22
N SER A 42 -15.17 -2.83 -8.05
CA SER A 42 -15.85 -4.03 -7.57
C SER A 42 -14.88 -4.91 -6.76
N LEU A 43 -15.35 -5.65 -5.76
CA LEU A 43 -14.47 -6.56 -5.01
C LEU A 43 -13.72 -7.51 -5.95
N GLU A 44 -14.40 -7.99 -7.01
CA GLU A 44 -13.79 -8.82 -8.04
C GLU A 44 -12.63 -8.13 -8.77
N GLU A 45 -12.77 -6.84 -9.09
CA GLU A 45 -11.71 -6.02 -9.71
C GLU A 45 -10.51 -5.84 -8.75
N ILE A 46 -10.77 -5.60 -7.47
CA ILE A 46 -9.70 -5.49 -6.44
C ILE A 46 -8.92 -6.80 -6.30
N TYR A 47 -9.62 -7.94 -6.23
CA TYR A 47 -8.97 -9.26 -6.14
C TYR A 47 -8.21 -9.61 -7.42
N TRP A 48 -8.73 -9.26 -8.59
CA TRP A 48 -8.05 -9.47 -9.87
C TRP A 48 -6.79 -8.62 -10.01
N ILE A 49 -6.84 -7.34 -9.64
CA ILE A 49 -5.66 -6.45 -9.61
C ILE A 49 -4.62 -7.01 -8.64
N ARG A 50 -5.02 -7.42 -7.42
CA ARG A 50 -4.14 -8.04 -6.41
C ARG A 50 -3.37 -9.23 -6.97
N GLU A 51 -4.03 -10.14 -7.67
CA GLU A 51 -3.39 -11.36 -8.16
C GLU A 51 -2.42 -11.12 -9.30
N ASN A 52 -2.73 -10.18 -10.19
CA ASN A 52 -1.77 -9.75 -11.20
C ASN A 52 -0.55 -9.09 -10.57
N VAL A 53 -0.74 -8.29 -9.52
CA VAL A 53 0.36 -7.66 -8.78
C VAL A 53 1.22 -8.71 -8.08
N ILE A 54 0.63 -9.68 -7.38
CA ILE A 54 1.36 -10.77 -6.73
C ILE A 54 2.11 -11.60 -7.77
N PHE A 55 1.46 -11.97 -8.87
CA PHE A 55 2.08 -12.71 -9.96
C PHE A 55 3.30 -11.96 -10.50
N ASN A 56 3.13 -10.66 -10.82
CA ASN A 56 4.22 -9.80 -11.28
C ASN A 56 5.36 -9.69 -10.25
N LEU A 57 5.05 -9.55 -8.96
CA LEU A 57 6.06 -9.47 -7.89
C LEU A 57 6.82 -10.80 -7.71
N THR A 58 6.12 -11.94 -7.74
CA THR A 58 6.73 -13.28 -7.56
C THR A 58 7.52 -13.74 -8.79
N CYS A 59 7.19 -13.25 -9.97
CA CYS A 59 7.89 -13.55 -11.22
C CYS A 59 8.94 -12.48 -11.60
N SER A 60 9.04 -11.38 -10.84
CA SER A 60 10.02 -10.33 -11.13
C SER A 60 11.43 -10.77 -10.68
N PRO A 61 12.41 -10.83 -11.60
CA PRO A 61 13.81 -11.07 -11.23
C PRO A 61 14.39 -9.99 -10.30
N ALA A 62 13.67 -8.88 -10.08
CA ALA A 62 14.02 -7.79 -9.17
C ALA A 62 14.19 -8.22 -7.71
N LEU A 63 13.52 -9.29 -7.26
CA LEU A 63 13.74 -9.83 -5.91
C LEU A 63 15.03 -10.65 -5.79
N THR A 64 15.63 -11.08 -6.91
CA THR A 64 16.80 -11.95 -6.93
C THR A 64 18.11 -11.25 -7.32
N HIS A 65 18.08 -10.01 -7.84
CA HIS A 65 19.29 -9.28 -8.18
C HIS A 65 19.49 -7.99 -7.36
N ARG A 66 20.49 -8.06 -6.47
CA ARG A 66 21.32 -6.98 -5.88
C ARG A 66 20.72 -6.18 -4.72
N GLU A 67 20.99 -6.70 -3.52
CA GLU A 67 20.86 -6.06 -2.20
C GLU A 67 21.66 -4.75 -1.99
N ASN A 68 22.25 -4.11 -3.00
CA ASN A 68 23.29 -3.10 -2.74
C ASN A 68 22.84 -1.65 -2.59
N ASN A 69 21.56 -1.30 -2.81
CA ASN A 69 21.09 0.02 -2.37
C ASN A 69 19.56 0.11 -2.22
N ILE A 70 19.06 -0.09 -1.00
CA ILE A 70 17.63 0.04 -0.66
C ILE A 70 17.11 1.43 -1.02
N ALA A 71 17.90 2.49 -0.80
CA ALA A 71 17.47 3.85 -1.12
C ALA A 71 17.33 4.07 -2.62
N ALA A 72 18.21 3.50 -3.44
CA ALA A 72 18.09 3.58 -4.90
C ALA A 72 16.85 2.84 -5.41
N ARG A 73 16.61 1.61 -4.93
CA ARG A 73 15.41 0.84 -5.31
C ARG A 73 14.14 1.53 -4.85
N PHE A 74 14.09 2.01 -3.61
CA PHE A 74 12.96 2.80 -3.11
C PHE A 74 12.72 4.04 -3.96
N SER A 75 13.77 4.79 -4.30
CA SER A 75 13.65 5.99 -5.13
C SER A 75 13.08 5.68 -6.50
N GLN A 76 13.53 4.60 -7.14
CA GLN A 76 12.99 4.15 -8.42
C GLN A 76 11.50 3.83 -8.31
N LEU A 77 11.12 2.97 -7.35
CA LEU A 77 9.72 2.56 -7.16
C LEU A 77 8.82 3.75 -6.80
N ALA A 78 9.33 4.69 -6.00
CA ALA A 78 8.57 5.88 -5.62
C ALA A 78 8.32 6.79 -6.82
N SER A 79 9.29 6.95 -7.71
CA SER A 79 9.12 7.68 -8.98
C SER A 79 8.08 7.01 -9.87
N GLU A 80 8.15 5.69 -10.06
CA GLU A 80 7.17 4.93 -10.86
C GLU A 80 5.74 5.12 -10.33
N VAL A 81 5.53 5.01 -9.01
CA VAL A 81 4.22 5.28 -8.39
C VAL A 81 3.75 6.71 -8.69
N ILE A 82 4.61 7.71 -8.50
CA ILE A 82 4.20 9.12 -8.71
C ILE A 82 3.85 9.36 -10.18
N GLU A 83 4.67 8.90 -11.11
CA GLU A 83 4.46 9.06 -12.55
C GLU A 83 3.14 8.41 -13.00
N ASP A 84 2.89 7.17 -12.59
CA ASP A 84 1.70 6.42 -13.01
C ASP A 84 0.43 6.86 -12.28
N CYS A 85 0.56 7.35 -11.04
CA CYS A 85 -0.57 7.66 -10.17
C CYS A 85 -0.85 9.14 -9.95
N MET A 86 -0.07 10.08 -10.51
CA MET A 86 -0.26 11.52 -10.25
C MET A 86 -1.67 12.04 -10.61
N MET A 87 -2.33 11.43 -11.59
CA MET A 87 -3.70 11.78 -12.01
C MET A 87 -4.76 10.80 -11.47
N VAL A 88 -4.37 9.83 -10.64
CA VAL A 88 -5.27 8.82 -10.10
C VAL A 88 -5.94 9.36 -8.83
N SER A 89 -7.27 9.53 -8.90
CA SER A 89 -8.07 10.01 -7.77
C SER A 89 -8.55 8.91 -6.82
N SER A 90 -8.34 7.63 -7.17
CA SER A 90 -8.67 6.46 -6.35
C SER A 90 -7.45 6.04 -5.53
N PRO A 91 -7.41 6.32 -4.23
CA PRO A 91 -6.32 5.91 -3.37
C PRO A 91 -6.15 4.38 -3.37
N THR A 92 -7.25 3.62 -3.52
CA THR A 92 -7.22 2.16 -3.69
C THR A 92 -6.35 1.73 -4.87
N LYS A 93 -6.50 2.38 -6.03
CA LYS A 93 -5.70 2.09 -7.23
C LYS A 93 -4.22 2.42 -7.01
N ILE A 94 -3.94 3.53 -6.33
CA ILE A 94 -2.56 3.90 -5.94
C ILE A 94 -1.95 2.84 -5.02
N ALA A 95 -2.67 2.43 -3.98
CA ALA A 95 -2.19 1.44 -3.02
C ALA A 95 -1.93 0.08 -3.66
N LEU A 96 -2.71 -0.30 -4.67
CA LEU A 96 -2.54 -1.56 -5.40
C LEU A 96 -1.47 -1.48 -6.50
N HIS A 97 -0.85 -0.34 -6.73
CA HIS A 97 0.23 -0.22 -7.72
C HIS A 97 1.37 -1.20 -7.40
N PRO A 98 1.91 -1.96 -8.38
CA PRO A 98 2.96 -2.95 -8.12
C PRO A 98 4.16 -2.38 -7.37
N SER A 99 4.65 -1.21 -7.78
CA SER A 99 5.80 -0.56 -7.13
C SER A 99 5.47 -0.08 -5.71
N TYR A 100 4.20 0.27 -5.43
CA TYR A 100 3.74 0.63 -4.09
C TYR A 100 3.72 -0.60 -3.17
N GLN A 101 3.24 -1.74 -3.67
CA GLN A 101 3.25 -3.00 -2.95
C GLN A 101 4.68 -3.50 -2.68
N GLU A 102 5.61 -3.29 -3.61
CA GLU A 102 7.03 -3.59 -3.39
C GLU A 102 7.63 -2.69 -2.30
N ILE A 103 7.31 -1.38 -2.29
CA ILE A 103 7.72 -0.47 -1.20
C ILE A 103 7.20 -0.96 0.16
N ILE A 104 5.94 -1.41 0.25
CA ILE A 104 5.41 -2.02 1.47
C ILE A 104 6.19 -3.31 1.81
N GLY A 105 6.49 -4.14 0.82
CA GLY A 105 7.26 -5.38 0.95
C GLY A 105 8.69 -5.17 1.45
N MET A 106 9.29 -4.00 1.23
CA MET A 106 10.59 -3.63 1.83
C MET A 106 10.51 -3.48 3.36
N GLY A 107 9.31 -3.32 3.92
CA GLY A 107 9.05 -3.27 5.35
C GLY A 107 9.78 -2.14 6.07
N LYS A 108 10.24 -2.40 7.30
CA LYS A 108 10.86 -1.39 8.18
C LYS A 108 12.04 -0.65 7.56
N LYS A 109 12.76 -1.24 6.60
CA LYS A 109 13.90 -0.60 5.93
C LYS A 109 13.48 0.57 5.04
N ALA A 110 12.25 0.58 4.51
CA ALA A 110 11.71 1.68 3.71
C ALA A 110 11.08 2.80 4.54
N LEU A 111 10.76 2.54 5.81
CA LEU A 111 10.03 3.50 6.66
C LEU A 111 10.75 4.87 6.80
N PRO A 112 12.08 4.94 7.09
CA PRO A 112 12.76 6.24 7.13
C PRO A 112 12.72 7.00 5.79
N LEU A 113 12.74 6.27 4.68
CA LEU A 113 12.69 6.85 3.33
C LEU A 113 11.29 7.39 3.01
N LEU A 114 10.24 6.68 3.43
CA LEU A 114 8.85 7.13 3.32
C LEU A 114 8.59 8.38 4.16
N ILE A 115 9.06 8.40 5.41
CA ILE A 115 8.92 9.58 6.29
C ILE A 115 9.59 10.81 5.66
N LYS A 116 10.76 10.64 5.02
CA LYS A 116 11.39 11.72 4.24
C LYS A 116 10.54 12.16 3.04
N LYS A 117 9.93 11.21 2.32
CA LYS A 117 9.06 11.51 1.17
C LYS A 117 7.79 12.26 1.52
N LEU A 118 7.37 12.27 2.79
CA LEU A 118 6.25 13.09 3.27
C LEU A 118 6.51 14.60 3.10
N ASP A 119 7.76 15.04 3.01
CA ASP A 119 8.07 16.45 2.78
C ASP A 119 7.80 16.89 1.32
N GLU A 120 7.76 15.94 0.38
CA GLU A 120 7.60 16.20 -1.06
C GLU A 120 6.20 15.84 -1.57
N THR A 121 5.76 14.61 -1.31
CA THR A 121 4.55 14.01 -1.90
C THR A 121 3.71 13.25 -0.86
N PRO A 122 3.31 13.90 0.25
CA PRO A 122 2.77 13.23 1.44
C PRO A 122 1.53 12.37 1.19
N ILE A 123 0.64 12.81 0.30
CA ILE A 123 -0.65 12.16 0.06
C ILE A 123 -0.51 10.71 -0.42
N PHE A 124 0.59 10.37 -1.10
CA PHE A 124 0.84 9.02 -1.60
C PHE A 124 1.29 8.08 -0.47
N TRP A 125 2.02 8.57 0.53
CA TRP A 125 2.85 7.70 1.38
C TRP A 125 2.27 7.39 2.75
N PHE A 126 1.28 8.15 3.24
CA PHE A 126 0.70 7.92 4.56
C PHE A 126 0.25 6.48 4.79
N TRP A 127 -0.25 5.81 3.75
CA TRP A 127 -0.70 4.43 3.84
C TRP A 127 0.42 3.42 3.87
N ALA A 128 1.48 3.61 3.09
CA ALA A 128 2.68 2.80 3.19
C ALA A 128 3.31 2.94 4.58
N CYS A 129 3.35 4.17 5.15
CA CYS A 129 3.78 4.40 6.52
C CYS A 129 2.94 3.60 7.53
N GLU A 130 1.61 3.68 7.45
CA GLU A 130 0.69 2.96 8.33
C GLU A 130 0.81 1.44 8.20
N ALA A 131 0.90 0.93 6.98
CA ALA A 131 1.03 -0.50 6.70
C ALA A 131 2.33 -1.08 7.26
N ILE A 132 3.45 -0.35 7.15
CA ILE A 132 4.75 -0.78 7.64
C ILE A 132 4.88 -0.58 9.16
N ALA A 133 4.40 0.54 9.68
CA ALA A 133 4.46 0.86 11.11
C ALA A 133 3.47 0.03 11.94
N GLY A 134 2.37 -0.43 11.33
CA GLY A 134 1.27 -1.12 12.00
C GLY A 134 0.40 -0.21 12.87
N ILE A 135 0.61 1.11 12.83
CA ILE A 135 -0.14 2.10 13.58
C ILE A 135 -0.39 3.35 12.74
N ASN A 136 -1.36 4.17 13.15
CA ASN A 136 -1.56 5.51 12.62
C ASN A 136 -1.42 6.55 13.76
N PRO A 137 -0.33 7.35 13.79
CA PRO A 137 -0.10 8.33 14.85
C PRO A 137 -0.97 9.59 14.71
N VAL A 138 -1.73 9.74 13.61
CA VAL A 138 -2.53 10.94 13.33
C VAL A 138 -3.84 10.92 14.15
N PRO A 139 -4.04 11.87 15.08
CA PRO A 139 -5.29 11.99 15.82
C PRO A 139 -6.45 12.37 14.89
N LYS A 140 -7.68 12.03 15.28
CA LYS A 140 -8.88 12.28 14.45
C LYS A 140 -9.03 13.75 14.04
N SER A 141 -8.64 14.69 14.90
CA SER A 141 -8.69 16.13 14.66
C SER A 141 -7.75 16.63 13.55
N HIS A 142 -6.66 15.91 13.27
CA HIS A 142 -5.68 16.31 12.24
C HIS A 142 -5.94 15.63 10.88
N ARG A 143 -6.85 14.66 10.81
CA ARG A 143 -7.14 13.92 9.58
C ARG A 143 -7.72 14.87 8.53
N GLY A 144 -7.16 14.81 7.31
CA GLY A 144 -7.52 15.71 6.21
C GLY A 144 -6.70 17.01 6.17
N ASN A 145 -5.99 17.34 7.25
CA ASN A 145 -5.01 18.42 7.26
C ASN A 145 -3.61 17.86 6.98
N ILE A 146 -3.22 17.86 5.70
CA ILE A 146 -1.97 17.23 5.24
C ILE A 146 -0.73 17.73 6.01
N PRO A 147 -0.51 19.04 6.20
CA PRO A 147 0.60 19.54 7.02
C PRO A 147 0.65 18.96 8.45
N GLU A 148 -0.48 18.90 9.15
CA GLU A 148 -0.53 18.35 10.52
C GLU A 148 -0.28 16.84 10.52
N MET A 149 -0.84 16.11 9.54
CA MET A 149 -0.59 14.68 9.38
C MET A 149 0.90 14.38 9.15
N VAL A 150 1.60 15.18 8.34
CA VAL A 150 3.06 15.05 8.15
C VAL A 150 3.79 15.28 9.47
N LYS A 151 3.42 16.32 10.23
CA LYS A 151 4.04 16.60 11.54
C LYS A 151 3.87 15.44 12.52
N ASP A 152 2.68 14.86 12.60
CA ASP A 152 2.40 13.73 13.50
C ASP A 152 3.24 12.50 13.14
N TRP A 153 3.35 12.19 11.84
CA TRP A 153 4.21 11.10 11.36
C TRP A 153 5.69 11.33 11.66
N LYS A 154 6.20 12.55 11.42
CA LYS A 154 7.60 12.90 11.73
C LYS A 154 7.87 12.89 13.24
N LYS A 155 6.93 13.38 14.05
CA LYS A 155 7.02 13.34 15.51
C LYS A 155 7.10 11.90 16.01
N TRP A 156 6.25 11.02 15.49
CA TRP A 156 6.30 9.60 15.82
C TRP A 156 7.62 8.94 15.38
N ALA A 157 8.10 9.24 14.17
CA ALA A 157 9.37 8.69 13.68
C ALA A 157 10.58 9.11 14.54
N ASN A 158 10.54 10.24 15.23
CA ASN A 158 11.58 10.66 16.17
C ASN A 158 11.54 9.89 17.51
N THR A 159 10.46 9.17 17.80
CA THR A 159 10.32 8.33 19.01
C THR A 159 10.65 6.86 18.76
N TYR A 160 10.86 6.49 17.48
CA TYR A 160 11.16 5.15 16.99
C TYR A 160 12.65 5.02 16.70
#